data_AF-A0A2N5ABL1-F1
#
_entry.id   AF-A0A2N5ABL1-F1
#
_cell.length_a   1.000
_cell.length_b   1.000
_cell.length_c   1.000
_cell.angle_alpha   90.00
_cell.angle_beta   90.00
_cell.angle_gamma   90.00
#
_symmetry.space_group_name_H-M   'P 1'
#
loop_
_entity.id
_entity.type
_entity.pdbx_description
1 polymer ?
#
loop_
_entity_poly.entity_id
_entity_poly.type
_entity_poly.pdbx_seq_one_letter_code
_entity_poly.pdbx_strand_id
1 'polypeptide(L)'
;MTSCSSFSGGNACQSADASALAPRVADKVAAHPCYSRSGHHRFARMHLPVAPACNLQCNYCNRKFDCSNESRPGVSSTLLTPEQAVLKVRQV
;
A
#
# COMPACT_ATOMS: atom_id res chain seq x y z
N MET A 1 1.45 10.28 30.35
CA MET A 1 1.74 11.03 29.11
C MET A 1 3.23 10.90 28.85
N THR A 2 3.67 9.74 28.36
CA THR A 2 5.10 9.43 28.32
C THR A 2 5.49 9.07 26.89
N SER A 3 6.23 10.00 26.30
CA SER A 3 7.13 9.86 25.16
C SER A 3 7.55 8.41 24.89
N CYS A 4 7.20 7.88 23.71
CA CYS A 4 7.70 6.60 23.23
C CYS A 4 9.15 6.80 22.77
N SER A 5 10.08 6.56 23.68
CA SER A 5 11.52 6.59 23.48
C SER A 5 11.99 5.19 23.09
N SER A 6 12.01 4.87 21.80
CA SER A 6 12.63 3.64 21.31
C SER A 6 13.12 3.81 19.87
N PHE A 7 14.25 4.50 19.71
CA PHE A 7 15.44 4.08 18.94
C PHE A 7 16.35 5.30 18.75
N SER A 8 17.38 5.41 19.60
CA SER A 8 18.43 6.41 19.49
C SER A 8 19.53 5.87 18.60
N GLY A 9 19.71 6.43 17.40
CA GLY A 9 20.92 6.23 16.59
C GLY A 9 20.64 5.72 15.18
N GLY A 10 20.62 6.66 14.23
CA GLY A 10 20.54 6.42 12.79
C GLY A 10 19.64 7.47 12.15
N ASN A 11 20.20 8.32 11.29
CA ASN A 11 19.50 9.39 10.58
C ASN A 11 18.05 9.04 10.26
N ALA A 12 17.13 9.85 10.80
CA ALA A 12 15.71 9.76 10.57
C ALA A 12 15.42 9.62 9.07
N CYS A 13 14.59 8.62 8.73
CA CYS A 13 13.77 8.53 7.52
C CYS A 13 13.96 9.69 6.53
N GLN A 14 15.03 9.61 5.73
CA GLN A 14 15.29 10.60 4.69
C GLN A 14 14.23 10.37 3.60
N SER A 15 13.29 11.30 3.50
CA SER A 15 12.36 11.37 2.38
C SER A 15 13.19 11.53 1.11
N ALA A 16 13.05 10.60 0.16
CA ALA A 16 13.68 10.71 -1.14
C ALA A 16 13.42 12.12 -1.71
N ASP A 17 14.49 12.81 -2.10
CA ASP A 17 14.41 14.18 -2.58
C ASP A 17 13.49 14.24 -3.80
N ALA A 18 12.35 14.92 -3.66
CA ALA A 18 11.37 15.11 -4.72
C ALA A 18 11.93 15.88 -5.94
N SER A 19 13.13 16.45 -5.82
CA SER A 19 13.86 17.18 -6.85
C SER A 19 14.39 16.31 -8.00
N ALA A 20 14.43 14.98 -7.83
CA ALA A 20 14.89 14.06 -8.87
C ALA A 20 13.77 13.57 -9.81
N LEU A 21 12.50 13.91 -9.54
CA LEU A 21 11.34 13.38 -10.25
C LEU A 21 10.76 14.41 -11.22
N ALA A 22 10.30 13.95 -12.38
CA ALA A 22 9.51 14.80 -13.29
C ALA A 22 8.27 15.35 -12.54
N PRO A 23 7.85 16.60 -12.80
CA PRO A 23 6.84 17.30 -11.98
C PRO A 23 5.54 16.51 -11.83
N ARG A 24 5.03 15.91 -12.92
CA ARG A 24 3.82 15.07 -12.89
C ARG A 24 3.93 13.83 -11.99
N VAL A 25 5.13 13.30 -11.79
CA VAL A 25 5.37 12.13 -10.93
C VAL A 25 5.51 12.59 -9.47
N ALA A 26 6.17 13.73 -9.23
CA ALA A 26 6.26 14.33 -7.91
C ALA A 26 4.87 14.61 -7.31
N ASP A 27 3.93 15.13 -8.12
CA ASP A 27 2.55 15.37 -7.68
C ASP A 27 1.84 14.08 -7.25
N LYS A 28 1.99 13.00 -8.03
CA LYS A 28 1.40 11.69 -7.70
C LYS A 28 2.00 11.12 -6.42
N VAL A 29 3.32 11.24 -6.24
CA VAL A 29 4.02 10.78 -5.04
C VAL A 29 3.53 11.56 -3.82
N ALA A 30 3.39 12.87 -3.93
CA ALA A 30 2.91 13.74 -2.85
C ALA A 30 1.48 13.38 -2.40
N ALA A 31 0.60 13.03 -3.34
CA ALA A 31 -0.78 12.64 -3.07
C ALA A 31 -0.96 11.16 -2.66
N HIS A 32 0.07 10.32 -2.80
CA HIS A 32 -0.07 8.88 -2.56
C HIS A 32 0.27 8.51 -1.11
N PRO A 33 -0.63 7.82 -0.38
CA PRO A 33 -0.45 7.54 1.04
C PRO A 33 0.71 6.58 1.34
N CYS A 34 1.17 5.77 0.37
CA CYS A 34 2.34 4.89 0.58
C CYS A 34 3.69 5.61 0.45
N TYR A 35 3.74 6.70 -0.32
CA TYR A 35 5.02 7.30 -0.74
C TYR A 35 5.28 8.65 -0.07
N SER A 36 4.22 9.31 0.41
CA SER A 36 4.32 10.61 1.09
C SER A 36 4.02 10.47 2.58
N ARG A 37 4.95 10.95 3.41
CA ARG A 37 4.77 10.99 4.87
C ARG A 37 3.58 11.88 5.27
N SER A 38 3.43 13.02 4.60
CA SER A 38 2.28 13.92 4.82
C SER A 38 1.00 13.38 4.17
N GLY A 39 1.12 12.59 3.10
CA GLY A 39 0.01 11.98 2.39
C GLY A 39 -0.66 10.83 3.16
N HIS A 40 0.09 10.06 3.95
CA HIS A 40 -0.43 8.91 4.71
C HIS A 40 -1.58 9.26 5.66
N HIS A 41 -1.64 10.50 6.17
CA HIS A 41 -2.70 10.96 7.07
C HIS A 41 -3.87 11.66 6.35
N ARG A 42 -3.72 11.97 5.05
CA ARG A 42 -4.67 12.79 4.29
C ARG A 42 -5.40 12.03 3.20
N PHE A 43 -4.79 10.98 2.68
CA PHE A 43 -5.30 10.23 1.53
C PHE A 43 -5.47 8.76 1.88
N ALA A 44 -6.45 8.11 1.25
CA ALA A 44 -6.74 6.69 1.41
C ALA A 44 -6.38 5.92 0.14
N ARG A 45 -6.21 4.61 0.27
CA ARG A 45 -6.05 3.67 -0.85
C ARG A 45 -6.96 2.48 -0.63
N MET A 46 -7.43 1.87 -1.72
CA MET A 46 -8.17 0.61 -1.68
C MET A 46 -7.49 -0.43 -2.57
N HIS A 47 -7.42 -1.68 -2.11
CA HIS A 47 -6.99 -2.81 -2.93
C HIS A 47 -8.23 -3.52 -3.51
N LEU A 48 -8.14 -3.95 -4.77
CA LEU A 48 -9.21 -4.70 -5.44
C LEU A 48 -8.72 -6.13 -5.72
N PRO A 49 -9.36 -7.17 -5.16
CA PRO A 49 -8.92 -8.55 -5.29
C PRO A 49 -9.32 -9.15 -6.66
N VAL A 50 -8.57 -8.81 -7.71
CA VAL A 50 -8.83 -9.27 -9.10
C VAL A 50 -7.77 -10.25 -9.63
N ALA A 51 -6.69 -10.48 -8.89
CA ALA A 51 -5.54 -11.26 -9.33
C ALA A 51 -5.37 -12.55 -8.48
N PRO A 52 -5.99 -13.68 -8.87
CA PRO A 52 -5.93 -14.93 -8.10
C PRO A 52 -4.65 -15.76 -8.33
N ALA A 53 -3.94 -15.51 -9.42
CA ALA A 53 -2.78 -16.30 -9.82
C ALA A 53 -1.47 -15.56 -9.56
N CYS A 54 -0.45 -16.30 -9.11
CA CYS A 54 0.91 -15.81 -8.93
C CYS A 54 1.87 -16.66 -9.77
N ASN A 55 2.81 -16.00 -10.45
CA ASN A 55 3.83 -16.66 -11.29
C ASN A 55 5.03 -17.21 -10.49
N LEU A 56 5.09 -16.94 -9.19
CA LEU A 56 6.15 -17.42 -8.29
C LEU A 56 5.56 -18.08 -7.04
N GLN A 57 6.41 -18.81 -6.32
CA GLN A 57 6.05 -19.45 -5.06
C GLN A 57 7.05 -19.02 -3.98
N CYS A 58 6.63 -18.15 -3.07
CA CYS A 58 7.45 -17.80 -1.90
C CYS A 58 7.54 -18.99 -0.94
N ASN A 59 8.66 -19.12 -0.23
CA ASN A 59 8.85 -20.20 0.76
C ASN A 59 7.82 -20.17 1.90
N TYR A 60 7.29 -19.00 2.22
CA TYR A 60 6.29 -18.79 3.27
C TYR A 60 4.84 -18.71 2.75
N CYS A 61 4.63 -18.79 1.44
CA CYS A 61 3.28 -18.64 0.86
C CYS A 61 2.59 -20.00 0.77
N ASN A 62 1.33 -20.07 1.20
CA ASN A 62 0.47 -21.20 0.91
C ASN A 62 -0.72 -20.71 0.08
N ARG A 63 -0.80 -21.14 -1.20
CA ARG A 63 -1.81 -20.69 -2.18
C ARG A 63 -3.24 -21.09 -1.86
N LYS A 64 -3.45 -21.93 -0.83
CA LYS A 64 -4.78 -22.22 -0.29
C LYS A 64 -5.34 -21.03 0.52
N PHE A 65 -4.49 -20.09 0.90
CA PHE A 65 -4.83 -18.92 1.69
C PHE A 65 -4.38 -17.65 0.97
N ASP A 66 -4.89 -16.52 1.45
CA ASP A 66 -4.53 -15.21 0.92
C ASP A 66 -3.02 -14.96 1.03
N CYS A 67 -2.49 -14.16 0.10
CA CYS A 67 -1.08 -13.82 0.05
C CYS A 67 -0.61 -13.22 1.37
N SER A 68 0.32 -13.88 2.06
CA SER A 68 0.79 -13.46 3.39
C SER A 68 1.48 -12.08 3.39
N ASN A 69 2.02 -11.63 2.25
CA ASN A 69 2.65 -10.32 2.12
C ASN A 69 1.63 -9.17 2.15
N GLU A 70 0.40 -9.46 1.72
CA GLU A 70 -0.69 -8.50 1.57
C GLU A 70 -1.83 -8.74 2.57
N SER A 71 -1.81 -9.86 3.32
CA SER A 71 -2.79 -10.20 4.35
C SER A 71 -2.62 -9.31 5.60
N ARG A 72 -3.22 -8.12 5.52
CA ARG A 72 -3.33 -7.13 6.60
C ARG A 72 -4.81 -6.93 6.92
N PRO A 73 -5.18 -6.44 8.12
CA PRO A 73 -6.56 -6.12 8.43
C PRO A 73 -7.18 -5.21 7.35
N GLY A 74 -8.32 -5.61 6.78
CA GLY A 74 -8.99 -4.89 5.69
C GLY A 74 -8.72 -5.42 4.28
N VAL A 75 -8.00 -6.53 4.13
CA VAL A 75 -7.87 -7.26 2.85
C VAL A 75 -9.00 -8.29 2.71
N SER A 76 -9.60 -8.35 1.52
CA SER A 76 -10.72 -9.24 1.23
C SER A 76 -10.23 -10.53 0.57
N SER A 77 -10.68 -11.67 1.09
CA SER A 77 -10.45 -12.99 0.50
C SER A 77 -11.39 -13.29 -0.68
N THR A 78 -12.45 -12.49 -0.85
CA THR A 78 -13.41 -12.67 -1.94
C THR A 78 -12.85 -12.10 -3.24
N LEU A 79 -12.71 -12.94 -4.26
CA LEU A 79 -12.28 -12.51 -5.59
C LEU A 79 -13.40 -11.75 -6.31
N LEU A 80 -13.04 -10.65 -6.96
CA LEU A 80 -13.93 -9.86 -7.81
C LEU A 80 -13.56 -10.07 -9.27
N THR A 81 -14.58 -10.04 -10.13
CA THR A 81 -14.35 -9.85 -11.57
C THR A 81 -13.90 -8.40 -11.84
N PRO A 82 -13.22 -8.11 -12.97
CA PRO A 82 -12.84 -6.74 -13.31
C PRO A 82 -14.03 -5.77 -13.33
N GLU A 83 -15.19 -6.22 -13.81
CA GLU A 83 -16.42 -5.43 -13.83
C GLU A 83 -16.93 -5.12 -12.43
N GLN A 84 -16.99 -6.13 -11.55
CA GLN A 84 -17.36 -5.95 -10.14
C GLN A 84 -16.40 -5.00 -9.42
N ALA A 85 -15.10 -5.07 -9.73
CA ALA A 85 -14.09 -4.21 -9.16
C ALA A 85 -14.32 -2.74 -9.52
N VAL A 86 -14.64 -2.43 -10.78
CA VAL A 86 -14.99 -1.06 -11.21
C VAL A 86 -16.24 -0.56 -10.50
N LEU A 87 -17.27 -1.39 -10.38
CA LEU A 87 -18.48 -1.05 -9.63
C LEU A 87 -18.16 -0.77 -8.16
N LYS A 88 -17.26 -1.55 -7.56
CA LYS A 88 -16.86 -1.39 -6.16
C LYS A 88 -16.16 -0.07 -5.89
N VAL A 89 -15.28 0.38 -6.80
CA VAL A 89 -14.61 1.69 -6.69
C VAL A 89 -15.62 2.84 -6.75
N ARG A 90 -16.64 2.74 -7.61
CA ARG A 90 -17.66 3.80 -7.75
C ARG A 90 -18.60 3.94 -6.55
N GLN A 91 -18.64 2.95 -5.67
CA GLN A 91 -19.47 2.96 -4.46
C GLN A 91 -18.83 3.69 -3.28
N VAL A 92 -17.54 4.02 -3.39
CA VAL A 92 -16.73 4.68 -2.36
C VAL A 92 -16.49 6.12 -2.78
#